data_AF-A0A8T1HH53-F1
#
_entry.id   AF-A0A8T1HH53-F1
#
_cell.length_a   1.000
_cell.length_b   1.000
_cell.length_c   1.000
_cell.angle_alpha   90.00
_cell.angle_beta   90.00
_cell.angle_gamma   90.00
#
_symmetry.space_group_name_H-M   'P 1'
#
loop_
_entity.id
_entity.type
_entity.pdbx_description
1 polymer ?
#
loop_
_entity_poly.entity_id
_entity_poly.type
_entity_poly.pdbx_seq_one_letter_code
_entity_poly.pdbx_strand_id
1 'polypeptide(L)'
;MGDESLFQVGETVEFWRVLVHLSVLAFGLVAFEKALHGLELKFPPSDKYQHMLKKVYRELMTLGLISFGLKILDEIPGFISESKSMLAFEVADLAIFFLTLALILQSTAISLLLRNQNDRAERAELITIQDLMNSVNNSKGSAMAGPSFFRTLFCCGSSAKRRSVDKELVELRLLRRLFLRRFGLPQLFPFSKYLRRAQATQICHMIEVEPSMWLVLLGVAWTLCGVLQLLEALDAAIPERQELVEAFFMIAWILLLLHIMVFFYLRSCVHHLLRTATFSYGKSTLSSNLSDIAEEEAKAWQNEEADKALEIMSNIQEHHEEFEYQRVQRQRKLLQQGFYHRTAATMGKTSEKLSESINGVVPDSPKIDIRFFSYKAWHVSVILLLVLNGFLITLFVQCALYDLDEIYEDFGALATVLVPLPLVLNALFFQRHIFYDFVVVSSTLRIDSHTLSDVVENFRET
;
A
#
# COMPACT_ATOMS: atom_id res chain seq x y z
N MET A 1 -17.03 -33.30 -30.88
CA MET A 1 -16.45 -34.16 -29.81
C MET A 1 -17.57 -34.37 -28.82
N GLY A 2 -17.77 -35.60 -28.33
CA GLY A 2 -18.94 -35.93 -27.51
C GLY A 2 -18.94 -35.14 -26.20
N ASP A 3 -20.10 -34.64 -25.80
CA ASP A 3 -20.36 -34.00 -24.52
C ASP A 3 -19.94 -34.93 -23.37
N GLU A 4 -18.74 -34.72 -22.83
CA GLU A 4 -18.29 -35.38 -21.60
C GLU A 4 -18.85 -34.60 -20.41
N SER A 5 -20.01 -35.05 -19.92
CA SER A 5 -20.60 -34.50 -18.70
C SER A 5 -19.79 -34.88 -17.46
N LEU A 6 -19.48 -33.91 -16.60
CA LEU A 6 -18.89 -34.06 -15.25
C LEU A 6 -19.71 -34.99 -14.34
N PHE A 7 -20.99 -35.21 -14.65
CA PHE A 7 -21.88 -36.06 -13.85
C PHE A 7 -21.85 -37.56 -14.24
N GLN A 8 -21.11 -37.96 -15.28
CA GLN A 8 -21.00 -39.36 -15.73
C GLN A 8 -19.73 -40.07 -15.24
N VAL A 9 -19.46 -40.00 -13.93
CA VAL A 9 -18.30 -40.67 -13.32
C VAL A 9 -18.43 -42.20 -13.46
N GLY A 10 -17.49 -42.82 -14.19
CA GLY A 10 -17.50 -44.25 -14.51
C GLY A 10 -17.71 -44.59 -15.98
N GLU A 11 -18.36 -43.71 -16.76
CA GLU A 11 -18.49 -43.84 -18.23
C GLU A 11 -17.48 -42.97 -18.98
N THR A 12 -17.28 -41.72 -18.55
CA THR A 12 -16.35 -40.76 -19.20
C THR A 12 -14.97 -40.72 -18.54
N VAL A 13 -14.91 -40.88 -17.21
CA VAL A 13 -13.66 -40.85 -16.44
C VAL A 13 -13.59 -42.02 -15.46
N GLU A 14 -12.46 -42.73 -15.44
CA GLU A 14 -12.20 -43.83 -14.51
C GLU A 14 -12.23 -43.35 -13.04
N PHE A 15 -12.99 -44.06 -12.20
CA PHE A 15 -13.16 -43.72 -10.78
C PHE A 15 -11.85 -43.60 -9.99
N TRP A 16 -10.85 -44.43 -10.27
CA TRP A 16 -9.55 -44.36 -9.58
C TRP A 16 -8.84 -43.01 -9.86
N ARG A 17 -8.98 -42.49 -11.08
CA ARG A 17 -8.42 -41.20 -11.50
C ARG A 17 -9.08 -40.06 -10.72
N VAL A 18 -10.40 -40.13 -10.54
CA VAL A 18 -11.15 -39.20 -9.67
C VAL A 18 -10.64 -39.29 -8.23
N LEU A 19 -10.43 -40.50 -7.69
CA LEU A 19 -9.94 -40.69 -6.32
C LEU A 19 -8.55 -40.08 -6.10
N VAL A 20 -7.64 -40.18 -7.08
CA VAL A 20 -6.32 -39.52 -7.02
C VAL A 20 -6.46 -38.01 -6.98
N HIS A 21 -7.22 -37.43 -7.90
CA HIS A 21 -7.40 -35.98 -7.96
C HIS A 21 -8.09 -35.46 -6.71
N LEU A 22 -9.07 -36.20 -6.18
CA LEU A 22 -9.71 -35.89 -4.89
C LEU A 22 -8.73 -35.96 -3.73
N SER A 23 -7.80 -36.93 -3.72
CA SER A 23 -6.75 -37.02 -2.71
C SER A 23 -5.76 -35.84 -2.79
N VAL A 24 -5.38 -35.44 -4.01
CA VAL A 24 -4.54 -34.25 -4.26
C VAL A 24 -5.25 -32.98 -3.81
N LEU A 25 -6.54 -32.82 -4.14
CA LEU A 25 -7.36 -31.70 -3.71
C LEU A 25 -7.52 -31.65 -2.19
N ALA A 26 -7.78 -32.78 -1.54
CA ALA A 26 -7.88 -32.85 -0.09
C ALA A 26 -6.57 -32.46 0.60
N PHE A 27 -5.43 -32.93 0.09
CA PHE A 27 -4.12 -32.51 0.58
C PHE A 27 -3.87 -31.02 0.34
N GLY A 28 -4.20 -30.51 -0.85
CA GLY A 28 -4.12 -29.09 -1.19
C GLY A 28 -4.96 -28.22 -0.27
N LEU A 29 -6.17 -28.66 0.08
CA LEU A 29 -7.07 -27.95 0.98
C LEU A 29 -6.50 -27.89 2.41
N VAL A 30 -5.96 -28.99 2.93
CA VAL A 30 -5.30 -29.00 4.25
C VAL A 30 -4.04 -28.11 4.25
N ALA A 31 -3.27 -28.11 3.16
CA ALA A 31 -2.11 -27.23 3.02
C ALA A 31 -2.52 -25.76 2.97
N PHE A 32 -3.58 -25.44 2.24
CA PHE A 32 -4.14 -24.09 2.14
C PHE A 32 -4.70 -23.61 3.48
N GLU A 33 -5.43 -24.46 4.21
CA GLU A 33 -5.93 -24.17 5.55
C GLU A 33 -4.78 -23.86 6.52
N LYS A 34 -3.70 -24.66 6.50
CA LYS A 34 -2.50 -24.37 7.29
C LYS A 34 -1.84 -23.05 6.91
N ALA A 35 -1.79 -22.72 5.62
CA ALA A 35 -1.24 -21.45 5.15
C ALA A 35 -2.08 -20.26 5.63
N LEU A 36 -3.41 -20.36 5.55
CA LEU A 36 -4.34 -19.37 6.06
C LEU A 36 -4.24 -19.20 7.57
N HIS A 37 -4.16 -20.28 8.32
CA HIS A 37 -3.97 -20.22 9.77
C HIS A 37 -2.61 -19.61 10.13
N GLY A 38 -1.56 -19.91 9.35
CA GLY A 38 -0.25 -19.27 9.49
C GLY A 38 -0.29 -17.76 9.17
N LEU A 39 -1.15 -17.32 8.25
CA LEU A 39 -1.40 -15.90 8.00
C LEU A 39 -2.15 -15.26 9.17
N GLU A 40 -3.19 -15.91 9.68
CA GLU A 40 -3.97 -15.45 10.83
C GLU A 40 -3.10 -15.24 12.08
N LEU A 41 -2.21 -16.20 12.38
CA LEU A 41 -1.26 -16.09 13.51
C LEU A 41 -0.24 -14.96 13.33
N LYS A 42 0.08 -14.58 12.08
CA LYS A 42 0.97 -13.45 11.80
C LYS A 42 0.27 -12.11 11.97
N PHE A 43 -1.06 -12.05 11.97
CA PHE A 43 -1.78 -10.83 12.28
C PHE A 43 -1.99 -10.71 13.79
N PRO A 44 -1.67 -9.55 14.41
CA PRO A 44 -1.99 -9.35 15.82
C PRO A 44 -3.52 -9.40 16.01
N PRO A 45 -4.01 -9.76 17.21
CA PRO A 45 -5.44 -9.85 17.52
C PRO A 45 -6.10 -8.45 17.63
N SER A 46 -5.69 -7.47 16.82
CA SER A 46 -6.40 -6.21 16.77
C SER A 46 -7.67 -6.37 15.94
N ASP A 47 -8.77 -5.82 16.45
CA ASP A 47 -10.10 -5.94 15.85
C ASP A 47 -10.14 -5.53 14.37
N LYS A 48 -9.30 -4.56 13.99
CA LYS A 48 -9.22 -4.07 12.61
C LYS A 48 -8.64 -5.11 11.63
N TYR A 49 -7.61 -5.87 12.02
CA TYR A 49 -7.03 -6.90 11.13
C TYR A 49 -7.94 -8.11 11.00
N GLN A 50 -8.57 -8.52 12.11
CA GLN A 50 -9.57 -9.59 12.11
C GLN A 50 -10.79 -9.22 11.25
N HIS A 51 -11.26 -7.97 11.35
CA HIS A 51 -12.33 -7.46 10.49
C HIS A 51 -11.92 -7.44 9.00
N MET A 52 -10.70 -7.00 8.69
CA MET A 52 -10.17 -7.01 7.32
C MET A 52 -10.07 -8.43 6.76
N LEU A 53 -9.55 -9.38 7.53
CA LEU A 53 -9.41 -10.77 7.13
C LEU A 53 -10.78 -11.43 6.91
N LYS A 54 -11.75 -11.19 7.79
CA LYS A 54 -13.12 -11.66 7.63
C LYS A 54 -13.79 -11.10 6.37
N LYS A 55 -13.55 -9.81 6.06
CA LYS A 55 -14.03 -9.20 4.82
C LYS A 55 -13.43 -9.88 3.60
N VAL A 56 -12.11 -10.07 3.58
CA VAL A 56 -11.39 -10.77 2.52
C VAL A 56 -11.96 -12.18 2.28
N TYR A 57 -12.16 -12.97 3.34
CA TYR A 57 -12.76 -14.30 3.22
C TYR A 57 -14.17 -14.25 2.61
N ARG A 58 -14.98 -13.27 3.03
CA ARG A 58 -16.33 -13.10 2.50
C ARG A 58 -16.31 -12.79 1.00
N GLU A 59 -15.48 -11.85 0.55
CA GLU A 59 -15.38 -11.48 -0.87
C GLU A 59 -14.86 -12.67 -1.72
N LEU A 60 -13.87 -13.41 -1.21
CA LEU A 60 -13.35 -14.60 -1.89
C LEU A 60 -14.40 -15.71 -1.99
N MET A 61 -15.19 -15.91 -0.94
CA MET A 61 -16.28 -16.89 -0.92
C MET A 61 -17.41 -16.50 -1.86
N THR A 62 -17.79 -15.22 -1.92
CA THR A 62 -18.84 -14.76 -2.83
C THR A 62 -18.42 -14.91 -4.29
N LEU A 63 -17.19 -14.54 -4.65
CA LEU A 63 -16.67 -14.73 -6.00
C LEU A 63 -16.51 -16.22 -6.34
N GLY A 64 -16.01 -17.02 -5.40
CA GLY A 64 -15.90 -18.48 -5.59
C GLY A 64 -17.27 -19.16 -5.82
N LEU A 65 -18.31 -18.71 -5.11
CA LEU A 65 -19.67 -19.20 -5.31
C LEU A 65 -20.26 -18.79 -6.67
N ILE A 66 -19.96 -17.58 -7.15
CA ILE A 66 -20.38 -17.12 -8.49
C ILE A 66 -19.71 -18.01 -9.55
N SER A 67 -18.39 -18.19 -9.47
CA SER A 67 -17.63 -19.01 -10.42
C SER A 67 -18.09 -20.47 -10.41
N PHE A 68 -18.36 -21.04 -9.22
CA PHE A 68 -18.94 -22.38 -9.10
C PHE A 68 -20.34 -22.47 -9.69
N GLY A 69 -21.18 -21.45 -9.50
CA GLY A 69 -22.52 -21.37 -10.08
C GLY A 69 -22.49 -21.36 -11.61
N LEU A 70 -21.56 -20.59 -12.21
CA LEU A 70 -21.38 -20.56 -13.67
C LEU A 70 -20.97 -21.93 -14.21
N LYS A 71 -20.01 -22.59 -13.57
CA LYS A 71 -19.59 -23.96 -13.94
C LYS A 71 -20.70 -24.99 -13.85
N ILE A 72 -21.59 -24.88 -12.86
CA ILE A 72 -22.77 -25.75 -12.78
C ILE A 72 -23.74 -25.47 -13.94
N LEU A 73 -23.94 -24.20 -14.30
CA LEU A 73 -24.85 -23.83 -15.39
C LEU A 73 -24.37 -24.34 -16.75
N ASP A 74 -23.05 -24.32 -16.98
CA ASP A 74 -22.44 -24.83 -18.21
C ASP A 74 -22.54 -26.36 -18.33
N GLU A 75 -22.76 -27.05 -17.22
CA GLU A 75 -22.91 -28.50 -17.14
C GLU A 75 -24.39 -28.94 -17.35
N ILE A 76 -25.35 -28.01 -17.37
CA ILE A 76 -26.76 -28.35 -17.61
C ILE A 76 -26.97 -28.57 -19.13
N PRO A 77 -27.36 -29.78 -19.57
CA PRO A 77 -27.60 -30.06 -20.99
C PRO A 77 -28.73 -29.16 -21.52
N GLY A 78 -28.40 -28.31 -22.50
CA GLY A 78 -29.32 -27.35 -23.12
C GLY A 78 -28.98 -25.87 -22.89
N PHE A 79 -28.04 -25.56 -21.99
CA PHE A 79 -27.36 -24.26 -21.98
C PHE A 79 -26.27 -24.25 -23.07
N ILE A 80 -26.01 -23.11 -23.70
CA ILE A 80 -25.10 -22.98 -24.85
C ILE A 80 -23.64 -23.08 -24.38
N SER A 81 -23.23 -24.30 -24.03
CA SER A 81 -21.91 -24.66 -23.47
C SER A 81 -20.74 -24.36 -24.42
N GLU A 82 -20.97 -24.40 -25.74
CA GLU A 82 -19.90 -24.21 -26.75
C GLU A 82 -19.79 -22.77 -27.32
N SER A 83 -20.55 -21.79 -26.84
CA SER A 83 -20.43 -20.43 -27.41
C SER A 83 -19.13 -19.76 -26.96
N LYS A 84 -18.34 -19.23 -27.91
CA LYS A 84 -17.13 -18.42 -27.62
C LYS A 84 -17.41 -17.27 -26.64
N SER A 85 -18.64 -16.76 -26.63
CA SER A 85 -19.11 -15.75 -25.67
C SER A 85 -19.22 -16.27 -24.24
N MET A 86 -19.67 -17.52 -24.04
CA MET A 86 -19.75 -18.11 -22.70
C MET A 86 -18.34 -18.35 -22.15
N LEU A 87 -17.44 -18.90 -22.97
CA LEU A 87 -16.04 -19.07 -22.58
C LEU A 87 -15.35 -17.74 -22.26
N ALA A 88 -15.59 -16.68 -23.07
CA ALA A 88 -15.07 -15.36 -22.77
C ALA A 88 -15.62 -14.77 -21.45
N PHE A 89 -16.88 -15.07 -21.13
CA PHE A 89 -17.50 -14.66 -19.87
C PHE A 89 -16.91 -15.43 -18.68
N GLU A 90 -16.69 -16.73 -18.79
CA GLU A 90 -16.02 -17.54 -17.75
C GLU A 90 -14.58 -17.05 -17.50
N VAL A 91 -13.82 -16.77 -18.58
CA VAL A 91 -12.46 -16.20 -18.47
C VAL A 91 -12.48 -14.83 -17.78
N ALA A 92 -13.48 -14.00 -18.06
CA ALA A 92 -13.65 -12.70 -17.42
C ALA A 92 -14.01 -12.81 -15.92
N ASP A 93 -14.90 -13.75 -15.55
CA ASP A 93 -15.20 -14.04 -14.14
C ASP A 93 -13.95 -14.52 -13.39
N LEU A 94 -13.22 -15.47 -13.99
CA LEU A 94 -11.95 -15.96 -13.45
C LEU A 94 -10.91 -14.83 -13.33
N ALA A 95 -10.91 -13.85 -14.24
CA ALA A 95 -10.02 -12.69 -14.20
C ALA A 95 -10.34 -11.79 -13.00
N ILE A 96 -11.63 -11.54 -12.75
CA ILE A 96 -12.08 -10.79 -11.58
C ILE A 96 -11.67 -11.52 -10.30
N PHE A 97 -11.86 -12.84 -10.24
CA PHE A 97 -11.45 -13.65 -9.10
C PHE A 97 -9.93 -13.56 -8.84
N PHE A 98 -9.12 -13.74 -9.87
CA PHE A 98 -7.65 -13.63 -9.75
C PHE A 98 -7.19 -12.21 -9.42
N LEU A 99 -7.86 -11.16 -9.92
CA LEU A 99 -7.60 -9.79 -9.52
C LEU A 99 -7.83 -9.60 -8.02
N THR A 100 -8.98 -10.04 -7.51
CA THR A 100 -9.25 -9.96 -6.07
C THR A 100 -8.21 -10.72 -5.27
N LEU A 101 -7.83 -11.93 -5.70
CA LEU A 101 -6.77 -12.71 -5.07
C LEU A 101 -5.41 -11.99 -5.09
N ALA A 102 -5.03 -11.40 -6.23
CA ALA A 102 -3.79 -10.66 -6.37
C ALA A 102 -3.73 -9.44 -5.43
N LEU A 103 -4.84 -8.68 -5.31
CA LEU A 103 -4.91 -7.53 -4.40
C LEU A 103 -4.86 -7.94 -2.94
N ILE A 104 -5.50 -9.04 -2.56
CA ILE A 104 -5.42 -9.62 -1.22
C ILE A 104 -3.98 -10.00 -0.90
N LEU A 105 -3.32 -10.74 -1.79
CA LEU A 105 -1.94 -11.18 -1.60
C LEU A 105 -0.97 -9.99 -1.53
N GLN A 106 -1.11 -9.00 -2.40
CA GLN A 106 -0.31 -7.78 -2.37
C GLN A 106 -0.52 -6.99 -1.08
N SER A 107 -1.77 -6.76 -0.67
CA SER A 107 -2.09 -6.01 0.54
C SER A 107 -1.58 -6.72 1.80
N THR A 108 -1.69 -8.05 1.83
CA THR A 108 -1.12 -8.90 2.88
C THR A 108 0.40 -8.78 2.92
N ALA A 109 1.08 -8.88 1.77
CA ALA A 109 2.53 -8.75 1.68
C ALA A 109 2.99 -7.36 2.15
N ILE A 110 2.32 -6.30 1.73
CA ILE A 110 2.61 -4.93 2.14
C ILE A 110 2.44 -4.78 3.66
N SER A 111 1.34 -5.28 4.24
CA SER A 111 1.11 -5.25 5.68
C SER A 111 2.23 -5.95 6.47
N LEU A 112 2.62 -7.15 6.04
CA LEU A 112 3.72 -7.91 6.67
C LEU A 112 5.05 -7.18 6.56
N LEU A 113 5.35 -6.56 5.42
CA LEU A 113 6.60 -5.84 5.22
C LEU A 113 6.64 -4.49 5.96
N LEU A 114 5.49 -3.83 6.13
CA LEU A 114 5.34 -2.61 6.93
C LEU A 114 5.46 -2.90 8.42
N ARG A 115 5.07 -4.08 8.89
CA ARG A 115 5.23 -4.48 10.30
C ARG A 115 6.66 -4.31 10.79
N ASN A 116 7.65 -4.76 10.01
CA ASN A 116 9.06 -4.58 10.34
C ASN A 116 9.46 -3.10 10.46
N GLN A 117 8.82 -2.19 9.72
CA GLN A 117 9.04 -0.75 9.83
C GLN A 117 8.31 -0.16 11.04
N ASN A 118 7.09 -0.62 11.32
CA ASN A 118 6.31 -0.20 12.48
C ASN A 118 6.98 -0.60 13.80
N ASP A 119 7.52 -1.82 13.89
CA ASP A 119 8.30 -2.28 15.05
C ASP A 119 9.55 -1.40 15.26
N ARG A 120 10.14 -0.88 14.18
CA ARG A 120 11.26 0.06 14.26
C ARG A 120 10.82 1.45 14.69
N ALA A 121 9.64 1.92 14.25
CA ALA A 121 9.06 3.18 14.70
C ALA A 121 8.71 3.16 16.20
N GLU A 122 8.18 2.04 16.69
CA GLU A 122 7.92 1.83 18.12
C GLU A 122 9.22 1.84 18.94
N ARG A 123 10.27 1.16 18.46
CA ARG A 123 11.60 1.25 19.09
C ARG A 123 12.18 2.66 19.05
N ALA A 124 12.00 3.40 17.96
CA ALA A 124 12.46 4.78 17.84
C ALA A 124 11.79 5.69 18.89
N GLU A 125 10.53 5.43 19.23
CA GLU A 125 9.76 6.15 20.26
C GLU A 125 10.21 5.83 21.70
N LEU A 126 10.90 4.71 21.94
CA LEU A 126 11.49 4.40 23.25
C LEU A 126 12.90 4.97 23.42
N ILE A 127 13.63 5.18 22.32
CA ILE A 127 15.02 5.66 22.35
C ILE A 127 15.03 7.18 22.55
N THR A 128 15.78 7.66 23.55
CA THR A 128 16.00 9.10 23.80
C THR A 128 16.89 9.71 22.73
N ILE A 129 16.65 10.98 22.37
CA ILE A 129 17.47 11.70 21.38
C ILE A 129 18.96 11.75 21.79
N GLN A 130 19.26 11.75 23.09
CA GLN A 130 20.63 11.70 23.60
C GLN A 130 21.34 10.37 23.28
N ASP A 131 20.66 9.24 23.42
CA ASP A 131 21.21 7.92 23.06
C ASP A 131 21.43 7.79 21.54
N LEU A 132 20.51 8.39 20.77
CA LEU A 132 20.61 8.49 19.32
C LEU A 132 21.79 9.37 18.88
N MET A 133 22.07 10.45 19.61
CA MET A 133 23.25 11.28 19.36
C MET A 133 24.54 10.52 19.68
N ASN A 134 24.56 9.80 20.80
CA ASN A 134 25.68 8.95 21.19
C ASN A 134 25.94 7.85 20.14
N SER A 135 24.90 7.23 19.59
CA SER A 135 25.05 6.24 18.51
C SER A 135 25.61 6.85 17.23
N VAL A 136 25.12 8.03 16.83
CA VAL A 136 25.62 8.77 15.66
C VAL A 136 27.08 9.19 15.84
N ASN A 137 27.47 9.69 17.03
CA ASN A 137 28.83 10.10 17.32
C ASN A 137 29.79 8.90 17.42
N ASN A 138 29.38 7.79 18.03
CA ASN A 138 30.15 6.55 18.07
C ASN A 138 30.36 5.95 16.67
N SER A 139 29.35 6.06 15.80
CA SER A 139 29.45 5.62 14.40
C SER A 139 30.48 6.46 13.61
N LYS A 140 30.60 7.76 13.89
CA LYS A 140 31.66 8.64 13.34
C LYS A 140 33.05 8.24 13.84
N GLY A 141 33.21 7.97 15.14
CA GLY A 141 34.49 7.53 15.72
C GLY A 141 35.02 6.25 15.07
N SER A 142 34.13 5.32 14.71
CA SER A 142 34.49 4.09 13.98
C SER A 142 34.98 4.31 12.54
N ALA A 143 34.63 5.44 11.92
CA ALA A 143 35.04 5.78 10.55
C ALA A 143 36.43 6.42 10.50
N MET A 144 36.89 7.03 11.60
CA MET A 144 38.23 7.62 11.72
C MET A 144 39.31 6.62 12.15
N ALA A 145 38.93 5.47 12.70
CA ALA A 145 39.86 4.37 12.91
C ALA A 145 40.16 3.71 11.55
N GLY A 146 41.37 3.90 11.03
CA GLY A 146 41.78 3.49 9.68
C GLY A 146 41.42 2.03 9.33
N PRO A 147 41.17 1.74 8.04
CA PRO A 147 40.70 0.44 7.62
C PRO A 147 41.81 -0.59 7.74
N SER A 148 41.70 -1.52 8.70
CA SER A 148 42.42 -2.79 8.62
C SER A 148 41.80 -3.62 7.50
N PHE A 149 42.61 -4.04 6.54
CA PHE A 149 42.24 -4.74 5.31
C PHE A 149 41.30 -5.95 5.56
N PHE A 150 41.47 -6.64 6.69
CA PHE A 150 40.64 -7.79 7.09
C PHE A 150 39.23 -7.42 7.57
N ARG A 151 39.01 -6.20 8.07
CA ARG A 151 37.70 -5.74 8.55
C ARG A 151 36.81 -5.25 7.40
N THR A 152 37.41 -4.82 6.30
CA THR A 152 36.72 -4.30 5.11
C THR A 152 36.02 -5.40 4.30
N LEU A 153 36.56 -6.62 4.27
CA LEU A 153 35.98 -7.71 3.48
C LEU A 153 34.77 -8.38 4.16
N PHE A 154 34.78 -8.49 5.50
CA PHE A 154 33.75 -9.25 6.25
C PHE A 154 32.79 -8.38 7.09
N CYS A 155 33.04 -7.07 7.30
CA CYS A 155 32.22 -6.22 8.17
C CYS A 155 31.69 -4.93 7.52
N CYS A 156 31.96 -4.66 6.23
CA CYS A 156 31.43 -3.48 5.55
C CYS A 156 29.89 -3.46 5.49
N GLY A 157 29.25 -4.63 5.41
CA GLY A 157 27.79 -4.73 5.45
C GLY A 157 27.18 -4.35 6.80
N SER A 158 27.79 -4.77 7.91
CA SER A 158 27.21 -4.56 9.26
C SER A 158 27.33 -3.11 9.73
N SER A 159 28.46 -2.45 9.47
CA SER A 159 28.64 -1.04 9.83
C SER A 159 27.82 -0.10 8.96
N ALA A 160 27.70 -0.38 7.65
CA ALA A 160 26.85 0.40 6.75
C ALA A 160 25.36 0.23 7.09
N LYS A 161 24.94 -1.02 7.38
CA LYS A 161 23.58 -1.35 7.85
C LYS A 161 23.25 -0.69 9.18
N ARG A 162 24.19 -0.64 10.14
CA ARG A 162 23.98 0.06 11.41
C ARG A 162 23.79 1.57 11.21
N ARG A 163 24.60 2.19 10.35
CA ARG A 163 24.47 3.61 9.98
C ARG A 163 23.13 3.94 9.33
N SER A 164 22.64 3.09 8.43
CA SER A 164 21.33 3.30 7.81
C SER A 164 20.21 3.16 8.83
N VAL A 165 20.32 2.20 9.75
CA VAL A 165 19.36 2.03 10.85
C VAL A 165 19.33 3.25 11.75
N ASP A 166 20.48 3.74 12.22
CA ASP A 166 20.56 4.94 13.07
C ASP A 166 19.97 6.17 12.36
N LYS A 167 20.27 6.34 11.07
CA LYS A 167 19.70 7.44 10.26
C LYS A 167 18.18 7.36 10.19
N GLU A 168 17.62 6.19 9.93
CA GLU A 168 16.16 6.01 9.86
C GLU A 168 15.49 6.26 11.23
N LEU A 169 16.12 5.88 12.34
CA LEU A 169 15.62 6.21 13.69
C LEU A 169 15.58 7.72 13.93
N VAL A 170 16.61 8.46 13.46
CA VAL A 170 16.64 9.92 13.52
C VAL A 170 15.50 10.51 12.68
N GLU A 171 15.29 10.02 11.46
CA GLU A 171 14.20 10.48 10.58
C GLU A 171 12.83 10.30 11.24
N LEU A 172 12.57 9.13 11.84
CA LEU A 172 11.32 8.84 12.55
C LEU A 172 11.09 9.77 13.74
N ARG A 173 12.14 10.07 14.52
CA ARG A 173 12.05 11.00 15.66
C ARG A 173 11.77 12.43 15.24
N LEU A 174 12.41 12.89 14.18
CA LEU A 174 12.17 14.22 13.63
C LEU A 174 10.74 14.37 13.10
N LEU A 175 10.23 13.34 12.41
CA LEU A 175 8.85 13.29 11.94
C LEU A 175 7.85 13.31 13.10
N ARG A 176 8.08 12.52 14.16
CA ARG A 176 7.28 12.56 15.38
C ARG A 176 7.21 13.98 15.95
N ARG A 177 8.37 14.62 16.18
CA ARG A 177 8.40 15.98 16.73
C ARG A 177 7.69 16.99 15.85
N LEU A 178 7.88 16.90 14.53
CA LEU A 178 7.19 17.77 13.58
C LEU A 178 5.67 17.61 13.68
N PHE A 179 5.19 16.35 13.72
CA PHE A 179 3.79 16.03 13.88
C PHE A 179 3.22 16.58 15.19
N LEU A 180 3.86 16.30 16.33
CA LEU A 180 3.42 16.77 17.65
C LEU A 180 3.34 18.28 17.71
N ARG A 181 4.39 18.98 17.27
CA ARG A 181 4.42 20.45 17.25
C ARG A 181 3.39 21.06 16.32
N ARG A 182 3.11 20.41 15.19
CA ARG A 182 2.15 20.90 14.20
C ARG A 182 0.73 20.87 14.71
N PHE A 183 0.35 19.79 15.42
CA PHE A 183 -1.01 19.59 15.92
C PHE A 183 -1.16 19.96 17.41
N GLY A 184 -0.08 20.36 18.08
CA GLY A 184 -0.13 20.75 19.51
C GLY A 184 -0.31 19.57 20.45
N LEU A 185 0.06 18.36 20.01
CA LEU A 185 -0.09 17.15 20.80
C LEU A 185 1.02 17.04 21.87
N PRO A 186 0.71 16.47 23.03
CA PRO A 186 1.67 16.27 24.12
C PRO A 186 2.78 15.26 23.74
N GLN A 187 3.92 15.30 24.44
CA GLN A 187 5.04 14.38 24.19
C GLN A 187 4.74 12.93 24.62
N LEU A 188 3.80 12.73 25.54
CA LEU A 188 3.27 11.41 25.89
C LEU A 188 2.43 10.75 24.77
N PHE A 189 2.07 11.49 23.71
CA PHE A 189 1.27 10.94 22.62
C PHE A 189 2.01 9.79 21.89
N PRO A 190 1.38 8.61 21.74
CA PRO A 190 2.00 7.45 21.11
C PRO A 190 1.93 7.53 19.57
N PHE A 191 2.87 8.25 18.97
CA PHE A 191 2.91 8.51 17.53
C PHE A 191 3.05 7.23 16.70
N SER A 192 3.84 6.26 17.17
CA SER A 192 4.01 4.98 16.46
C SER A 192 2.69 4.20 16.37
N LYS A 193 1.89 4.19 17.44
CA LYS A 193 0.56 3.56 17.45
C LYS A 193 -0.41 4.28 16.52
N TYR A 194 -0.38 5.61 16.49
CA TYR A 194 -1.16 6.42 15.56
C TYR A 194 -0.84 6.09 14.10
N LEU A 195 0.44 6.12 13.73
CA LEU A 195 0.89 5.84 12.36
C LEU A 195 0.52 4.41 11.93
N ARG A 196 0.71 3.44 12.82
CA ARG A 196 0.33 2.03 12.58
C ARG A 196 -1.17 1.88 12.32
N ARG A 197 -2.02 2.63 13.03
CA ARG A 197 -3.48 2.61 12.83
C ARG A 197 -3.89 3.30 11.55
N ALA A 198 -3.29 4.44 11.23
CA ALA A 198 -3.52 5.13 9.96
C ALA A 198 -3.14 4.22 8.76
N GLN A 199 -2.00 3.52 8.84
CA GLN A 199 -1.62 2.53 7.83
C GLN A 199 -2.62 1.39 7.72
N ALA A 200 -3.07 0.82 8.84
CA ALA A 200 -4.05 -0.28 8.82
C ALA A 200 -5.37 0.14 8.15
N THR A 201 -5.88 1.33 8.47
CA THR A 201 -7.08 1.89 7.81
C THR A 201 -6.86 2.01 6.30
N GLN A 202 -5.69 2.51 5.88
CA GLN A 202 -5.36 2.69 4.47
C GLN A 202 -5.19 1.34 3.74
N ILE A 203 -4.64 0.31 4.38
CA ILE A 203 -4.55 -1.06 3.83
C ILE A 203 -5.95 -1.65 3.61
N CYS A 204 -6.91 -1.40 4.50
CA CYS A 204 -8.29 -1.83 4.28
C CYS A 204 -8.87 -1.24 2.99
N HIS A 205 -8.63 0.05 2.73
CA HIS A 205 -9.07 0.71 1.49
C HIS A 205 -8.37 0.18 0.24
N MET A 206 -7.19 -0.44 0.35
CA MET A 206 -6.47 -1.02 -0.80
C MET A 206 -7.11 -2.31 -1.34
N ILE A 207 -7.83 -3.04 -0.50
CA ILE A 207 -8.50 -4.29 -0.87
C ILE A 207 -9.83 -3.99 -1.60
N GLU A 208 -10.40 -2.80 -1.35
CA GLU A 208 -11.69 -2.39 -1.90
C GLU A 208 -11.51 -1.68 -3.24
N VAL A 209 -11.92 -2.34 -4.32
CA VAL A 209 -11.91 -1.73 -5.66
C VAL A 209 -13.12 -0.82 -5.80
N GLU A 210 -12.91 0.48 -5.82
CA GLU A 210 -13.98 1.46 -6.02
C GLU A 210 -14.58 1.37 -7.44
N PRO A 211 -15.87 1.70 -7.64
CA PRO A 211 -16.51 1.73 -8.97
C PRO A 211 -15.74 2.54 -10.03
N SER A 212 -15.06 3.62 -9.61
CA SER A 212 -14.24 4.47 -10.48
C SER A 212 -13.02 3.72 -11.04
N MET A 213 -12.43 2.81 -10.25
CA MET A 213 -11.26 2.03 -10.65
C MET A 213 -11.60 1.02 -11.73
N TRP A 214 -12.82 0.47 -11.71
CA TRP A 214 -13.29 -0.41 -12.78
C TRP A 214 -13.33 0.27 -14.14
N LEU A 215 -13.71 1.55 -14.20
CA LEU A 215 -13.65 2.33 -15.44
C LEU A 215 -12.21 2.48 -15.95
N VAL A 216 -11.25 2.67 -15.04
CA VAL A 216 -9.83 2.77 -15.40
C VAL A 216 -9.28 1.41 -15.85
N LEU A 217 -9.62 0.33 -15.14
CA LEU A 217 -9.25 -1.04 -15.51
C LEU A 217 -9.77 -1.40 -16.91
N LEU A 218 -11.03 -1.09 -17.19
CA LEU A 218 -11.58 -1.22 -18.54
C LEU A 218 -10.75 -0.40 -19.53
N GLY A 219 -10.48 0.88 -19.24
CA GLY A 219 -9.65 1.73 -20.11
C GLY A 219 -8.27 1.13 -20.42
N VAL A 220 -7.63 0.50 -19.43
CA VAL A 220 -6.34 -0.20 -19.61
C VAL A 220 -6.51 -1.48 -20.43
N ALA A 221 -7.56 -2.27 -20.21
CA ALA A 221 -7.87 -3.44 -21.02
C ALA A 221 -8.10 -3.05 -22.50
N TRP A 222 -8.88 -2.00 -22.76
CA TRP A 222 -9.08 -1.46 -24.11
C TRP A 222 -7.77 -0.94 -24.72
N THR A 223 -6.92 -0.31 -23.91
CA THR A 223 -5.60 0.15 -24.36
C THR A 223 -4.72 -1.04 -24.75
N LEU A 224 -4.70 -2.11 -23.94
CA LEU A 224 -3.98 -3.34 -24.26
C LEU A 224 -4.47 -3.94 -25.59
N CYS A 225 -5.79 -4.05 -25.79
CA CYS A 225 -6.34 -4.50 -27.07
C CYS A 225 -5.90 -3.60 -28.24
N GLY A 226 -5.87 -2.28 -28.04
CA GLY A 226 -5.40 -1.34 -29.07
C GLY A 226 -3.91 -1.49 -29.37
N VAL A 227 -3.07 -1.76 -28.36
CA VAL A 227 -1.64 -2.05 -28.56
C VAL A 227 -1.43 -3.34 -29.33
N LEU A 228 -2.21 -4.39 -29.05
CA LEU A 228 -2.15 -5.66 -29.80
C LEU A 228 -2.48 -5.45 -31.28
N GLN A 229 -3.58 -4.75 -31.58
CA GLN A 229 -3.93 -4.42 -32.98
C GLN A 229 -2.87 -3.58 -33.69
N LEU A 230 -2.15 -2.72 -32.95
CA LEU A 230 -1.08 -1.92 -33.51
C LEU A 230 0.18 -2.76 -33.79
N LEU A 231 0.52 -3.71 -32.92
CA LEU A 231 1.62 -4.65 -33.11
C LEU A 231 1.36 -5.57 -34.30
N GLU A 232 0.17 -6.15 -34.39
CA GLU A 232 -0.27 -6.99 -35.53
C GLU A 232 -0.15 -6.23 -36.86
N ALA A 233 -0.50 -4.93 -36.87
CA ALA A 233 -0.40 -4.10 -38.08
C ALA A 233 1.06 -3.75 -38.48
N LEU A 234 2.00 -3.77 -37.53
CA LEU A 234 3.40 -3.42 -37.75
C LEU A 234 4.28 -4.64 -38.07
N ASP A 235 3.97 -5.80 -37.49
CA ASP A 235 4.77 -7.03 -37.60
C ASP A 235 3.93 -8.22 -38.11
N ALA A 236 3.52 -8.15 -39.38
CA ALA A 236 2.69 -9.17 -40.06
C ALA A 236 3.29 -10.60 -40.17
N ALA A 237 4.40 -10.90 -39.49
CA ALA A 237 5.09 -12.19 -39.49
C ALA A 237 5.28 -12.81 -38.10
N ILE A 238 4.84 -12.16 -37.02
CA ILE A 238 4.94 -12.68 -35.64
C ILE A 238 3.65 -13.45 -35.31
N PRO A 239 3.71 -14.61 -34.62
CA PRO A 239 2.51 -15.32 -34.18
C PRO A 239 1.74 -14.53 -33.11
N GLU A 240 0.40 -14.53 -33.17
CA GLU A 240 -0.53 -13.80 -32.26
C GLU A 240 -0.19 -13.92 -30.75
N ARG A 241 0.38 -15.07 -30.34
CA ARG A 241 0.75 -15.35 -28.93
C ARG A 241 1.94 -14.53 -28.46
N GLN A 242 2.92 -14.33 -29.33
CA GLN A 242 4.15 -13.61 -29.01
C GLN A 242 3.91 -12.09 -28.92
N GLU A 243 2.96 -11.57 -29.70
CA GLU A 243 2.52 -10.17 -29.63
C GLU A 243 1.90 -9.83 -28.27
N LEU A 244 1.15 -10.76 -27.67
CA LEU A 244 0.55 -10.57 -26.35
C LEU A 244 1.60 -10.45 -25.25
N VAL A 245 2.61 -11.32 -25.28
CA VAL A 245 3.72 -11.30 -24.32
C VAL A 245 4.52 -10.00 -24.46
N GLU A 246 4.74 -9.52 -25.67
CA GLU A 246 5.46 -8.27 -25.92
C GLU A 246 4.67 -7.03 -25.48
N ALA A 247 3.38 -6.94 -25.81
CA ALA A 247 2.51 -5.88 -25.32
C ALA A 247 2.46 -5.84 -23.79
N PHE A 248 2.34 -7.02 -23.17
CA PHE A 248 2.37 -7.18 -21.73
C PHE A 248 3.68 -6.70 -21.12
N PHE A 249 4.81 -7.13 -21.69
CA PHE A 249 6.15 -6.71 -21.27
C PHE A 249 6.26 -5.18 -21.29
N MET A 250 5.90 -4.54 -22.39
CA MET A 250 5.98 -3.08 -22.53
C MET A 250 5.14 -2.36 -21.48
N ILE A 251 3.90 -2.79 -21.25
CA ILE A 251 3.00 -2.16 -20.26
C ILE A 251 3.51 -2.39 -18.83
N ALA A 252 4.04 -3.57 -18.50
CA ALA A 252 4.59 -3.86 -17.19
C ALA A 252 5.81 -2.98 -16.85
N TRP A 253 6.69 -2.75 -17.83
CA TRP A 253 7.84 -1.86 -17.68
C TRP A 253 7.45 -0.38 -17.57
N ILE A 254 6.45 0.07 -18.33
CA ILE A 254 5.88 1.42 -18.19
C ILE A 254 5.29 1.60 -16.78
N LEU A 255 4.57 0.60 -16.28
CA LEU A 255 4.02 0.64 -14.93
C LEU A 255 5.12 0.68 -13.86
N LEU A 256 6.22 -0.05 -14.04
CA LEU A 256 7.38 0.02 -13.15
C LEU A 256 8.02 1.41 -13.16
N LEU A 257 8.20 2.03 -14.34
CA LEU A 257 8.71 3.40 -14.44
C LEU A 257 7.80 4.37 -13.66
N LEU A 258 6.48 4.22 -13.80
CA LEU A 258 5.51 5.04 -13.09
C LEU A 258 5.61 4.87 -11.56
N HIS A 259 5.78 3.63 -11.06
CA HIS A 259 6.03 3.37 -9.65
C HIS A 259 7.32 4.03 -9.17
N ILE A 260 8.40 3.94 -9.95
CA ILE A 260 9.69 4.59 -9.64
C ILE A 260 9.51 6.11 -9.53
N MET A 261 8.80 6.75 -10.47
CA MET A 261 8.54 8.19 -10.44
C MET A 261 7.75 8.61 -9.20
N VAL A 262 6.68 7.88 -8.87
CA VAL A 262 5.86 8.16 -7.68
C VAL A 262 6.64 7.93 -6.40
N PHE A 263 7.45 6.87 -6.34
CA PHE A 263 8.35 6.60 -5.22
C PHE A 263 9.31 7.77 -4.98
N PHE A 264 10.01 8.25 -6.02
CA PHE A 264 10.93 9.36 -5.87
C PHE A 264 10.23 10.67 -5.47
N TYR A 265 9.01 10.91 -5.98
CA TYR A 265 8.21 12.08 -5.59
C TYR A 265 7.86 12.03 -4.10
N LEU A 266 7.24 10.94 -3.62
CA LEU A 266 6.85 10.82 -2.21
C LEU A 266 8.06 10.83 -1.28
N ARG A 267 9.16 10.18 -1.68
CA ARG A 267 10.42 10.22 -0.93
C ARG A 267 10.97 11.66 -0.85
N SER A 268 10.83 12.43 -1.92
CA SER A 268 11.20 13.85 -1.93
C SER A 268 10.32 14.67 -0.99
N CYS A 269 9.02 14.37 -0.91
CA CYS A 269 8.11 14.99 0.06
C CYS A 269 8.53 14.68 1.50
N VAL A 270 8.85 13.43 1.84
CA VAL A 270 9.37 13.06 3.17
C VAL A 270 10.66 13.79 3.48
N HIS A 271 11.60 13.85 2.53
CA HIS A 271 12.84 14.63 2.72
C HIS A 271 12.59 16.12 2.89
N HIS A 272 11.57 16.68 2.23
CA HIS A 272 11.16 18.06 2.44
C HIS A 272 10.60 18.26 3.86
N LEU A 273 9.77 17.34 4.37
CA LEU A 273 9.29 17.37 5.76
C LEU A 273 10.43 17.24 6.78
N LEU A 274 11.40 16.38 6.53
CA LEU A 274 12.57 16.24 7.41
C LEU A 274 13.41 17.53 7.43
N ARG A 275 13.58 18.17 6.27
CA ARG A 275 14.30 19.44 6.12
C ARG A 275 13.60 20.59 6.85
N THR A 276 12.27 20.61 6.91
CA THR A 276 11.54 21.57 7.73
C THR A 276 11.64 21.24 9.22
N ALA A 277 11.69 19.96 9.61
CA ALA A 277 11.86 19.54 11.00
C ALA A 277 13.26 19.86 11.58
N THR A 278 14.33 19.82 10.76
CA THR A 278 15.72 20.01 11.24
C THR A 278 16.24 21.45 11.22
N PHE A 279 15.46 22.43 10.72
CA PHE A 279 15.82 23.86 10.65
C PHE A 279 17.22 24.19 10.05
N SER A 280 17.95 23.27 9.38
CA SER A 280 19.26 23.57 8.76
C SER A 280 19.81 22.49 7.81
N TYR A 281 20.71 22.91 6.91
CA TYR A 281 21.34 22.12 5.83
C TYR A 281 22.64 21.39 6.21
N GLY A 282 23.21 21.64 7.38
CA GLY A 282 24.55 21.18 7.75
C GLY A 282 24.57 19.95 8.66
N LYS A 283 25.53 19.03 8.43
CA LYS A 283 25.75 17.85 9.31
C LYS A 283 26.34 18.20 10.68
N SER A 284 27.10 19.28 10.80
CA SER A 284 27.64 19.78 12.08
C SER A 284 26.59 20.57 12.87
N THR A 285 25.73 21.31 12.17
CA THR A 285 24.58 22.01 12.75
C THR A 285 23.45 21.05 13.12
N LEU A 286 23.36 19.87 12.49
CA LEU A 286 22.40 18.84 12.88
C LEU A 286 22.65 18.33 14.30
N SER A 287 23.91 18.10 14.71
CA SER A 287 24.20 17.63 16.06
C SER A 287 23.89 18.67 17.14
N SER A 288 24.14 19.95 16.87
CA SER A 288 23.76 21.03 17.80
C SER A 288 22.25 21.22 17.86
N ASN A 289 21.56 21.18 16.70
CA ASN A 289 20.11 21.26 16.69
C ASN A 289 19.52 20.06 17.45
N LEU A 290 20.05 18.85 17.28
CA LEU A 290 19.59 17.67 18.03
C LEU A 290 19.82 17.79 19.55
N SER A 291 20.87 18.49 20.02
CA SER A 291 21.06 18.71 21.46
C SER A 291 20.04 19.69 22.02
N ASP A 292 19.77 20.78 21.31
CA ASP A 292 18.79 21.78 21.73
C ASP A 292 17.39 21.14 21.79
N ILE A 293 17.09 20.29 20.79
CA ILE A 293 15.84 19.52 20.72
C ILE A 293 15.72 18.53 21.88
N ALA A 294 16.81 17.83 22.22
CA ALA A 294 16.83 16.88 23.32
C ALA A 294 16.57 17.57 24.67
N GLU A 295 17.13 18.77 24.87
CA GLU A 295 16.91 19.56 26.08
C GLU A 295 15.46 20.05 26.19
N GLU A 296 14.87 20.52 25.08
CA GLU A 296 13.46 20.88 25.02
C GLU A 296 12.53 19.70 25.32
N GLU A 297 12.79 18.52 24.73
CA GLU A 297 11.97 17.31 24.96
C GLU A 297 12.10 16.84 26.41
N ALA A 298 13.29 16.86 26.99
CA ALA A 298 13.52 16.51 28.39
C ALA A 298 12.77 17.43 29.36
N LYS A 299 12.78 18.75 29.10
CA LYS A 299 12.02 19.73 29.89
C LYS A 299 10.51 19.54 29.71
N ALA A 300 10.04 19.26 28.49
CA ALA A 300 8.63 19.00 28.24
C ALA A 300 8.16 17.76 28.99
N TRP A 301 8.90 16.64 28.93
CA TRP A 301 8.57 15.41 29.67
C TRP A 301 8.53 15.58 31.18
N GLN A 302 9.43 16.39 31.77
CA GLN A 302 9.42 16.63 33.22
C GLN A 302 8.20 17.42 33.69
N ASN A 303 7.60 18.23 32.80
CA ASN A 303 6.48 19.11 33.11
C ASN A 303 5.12 18.54 32.69
N GLU A 304 5.09 17.39 32.02
CA GLU A 304 3.89 16.82 31.41
C GLU A 304 3.26 15.76 32.33
N GLU A 305 2.09 16.08 32.89
CA GLU A 305 1.27 15.14 33.65
C GLU A 305 0.32 14.39 32.71
N ALA A 306 0.09 13.10 32.97
CA ALA A 306 -0.75 12.24 32.13
C ALA A 306 -2.19 12.77 31.99
N ASP A 307 -2.78 13.27 33.08
CA ASP A 307 -4.15 13.81 33.07
C ASP A 307 -4.25 15.07 32.20
N LYS A 308 -3.28 15.98 32.31
CA LYS A 308 -3.20 17.18 31.47
C LYS A 308 -2.97 16.81 30.00
N ALA A 309 -2.13 15.82 29.73
CA ALA A 309 -1.88 15.34 28.38
C ALA A 309 -3.15 14.74 27.76
N LEU A 310 -3.92 13.96 28.52
CA LEU A 310 -5.19 13.37 28.09
C LEU A 310 -6.25 14.45 27.81
N GLU A 311 -6.34 15.47 28.66
CA GLU A 311 -7.22 16.63 28.44
C GLU A 311 -6.87 17.36 27.14
N ILE A 312 -5.60 17.65 26.89
CA ILE A 312 -5.13 18.29 25.64
C ILE A 312 -5.49 17.43 24.42
N MET A 313 -5.24 16.11 24.49
CA MET A 313 -5.59 15.19 23.40
C MET A 313 -7.09 15.17 23.12
N SER A 314 -7.93 15.11 24.16
CA SER A 314 -9.39 15.11 24.04
C SER A 314 -9.91 16.40 23.41
N ASN A 315 -9.37 17.56 23.84
CA ASN A 315 -9.73 18.86 23.28
C ASN A 315 -9.36 18.96 21.79
N ILE A 316 -8.18 18.47 21.40
CA ILE A 316 -7.73 18.45 19.99
C ILE A 316 -8.62 17.51 19.16
N GLN A 317 -9.00 16.36 19.71
CA GLN A 317 -9.89 15.40 19.08
C GLN A 317 -11.27 16.01 18.83
N GLU A 318 -11.93 16.52 19.86
CA GLU A 318 -13.26 17.13 19.77
C GLU A 318 -13.28 18.27 18.74
N HIS A 319 -12.26 19.14 18.79
CA HIS A 319 -12.11 20.20 17.81
C HIS A 319 -12.04 19.66 16.39
N HIS A 320 -11.22 18.63 16.13
CA HIS A 320 -11.11 18.06 14.78
C HIS A 320 -12.39 17.37 14.31
N GLU A 321 -13.09 16.65 15.19
CA GLU A 321 -14.38 16.02 14.89
C GLU A 321 -15.45 17.07 14.51
N GLU A 322 -15.53 18.17 15.26
CA GLU A 322 -16.42 19.29 14.93
C GLU A 322 -16.10 19.90 13.56
N PHE A 323 -14.81 20.12 13.27
CA PHE A 323 -14.37 20.65 11.98
C PHE A 323 -14.76 19.73 10.82
N GLU A 324 -14.57 18.42 10.98
CA GLU A 324 -14.97 17.43 9.96
C GLU A 324 -16.48 17.38 9.78
N TYR A 325 -17.23 17.41 10.87
CA TYR A 325 -18.69 17.46 10.84
C TYR A 325 -19.19 18.68 10.07
N GLN A 326 -18.66 19.87 10.36
CA GLN A 326 -18.99 21.10 9.64
C GLN A 326 -18.62 21.02 8.15
N ARG A 327 -17.51 20.37 7.80
CA ARG A 327 -17.08 20.19 6.41
C ARG A 327 -18.05 19.28 5.65
N VAL A 328 -18.43 18.15 6.24
CA VAL A 328 -19.39 17.20 5.64
C VAL A 328 -20.74 17.87 5.47
N GLN A 329 -21.21 18.60 6.48
CA GLN A 329 -22.44 19.38 6.39
C GLN A 329 -22.37 20.43 5.27
N ARG A 330 -21.28 21.19 5.16
CA ARG A 330 -21.09 22.15 4.07
C ARG A 330 -21.08 21.48 2.70
N GLN A 331 -20.39 20.34 2.54
CA GLN A 331 -20.41 19.60 1.28
C GLN A 331 -21.80 19.05 0.95
N ARG A 332 -22.55 18.54 1.92
CA ARG A 332 -23.93 18.08 1.72
C ARG A 332 -24.84 19.25 1.31
N LYS A 333 -24.74 20.41 1.97
CA LYS A 333 -25.47 21.63 1.58
C LYS A 333 -25.09 22.09 0.18
N LEU A 334 -23.81 22.05 -0.18
CA LEU A 334 -23.34 22.40 -1.53
C LEU A 334 -23.77 21.38 -2.60
N LEU A 335 -23.89 20.09 -2.28
CA LEU A 335 -24.43 19.09 -3.20
C LEU A 335 -25.95 19.26 -3.37
N GLN A 336 -26.66 19.58 -2.29
CA GLN A 336 -28.10 19.89 -2.33
C GLN A 336 -28.40 21.19 -3.08
N GLN A 337 -27.55 22.22 -2.93
CA GLN A 337 -27.68 23.50 -3.64
C GLN A 337 -27.08 23.44 -5.06
N GLY A 338 -26.13 22.54 -5.29
CA GLY A 338 -25.28 22.46 -6.48
C GLY A 338 -25.89 21.73 -7.68
N PHE A 339 -27.13 21.28 -7.59
CA PHE A 339 -27.87 20.86 -8.78
C PHE A 339 -28.33 22.07 -9.62
N TYR A 340 -28.29 23.30 -9.09
CA TYR A 340 -28.85 24.47 -9.77
C TYR A 340 -27.86 25.54 -10.25
N HIS A 341 -26.60 25.60 -9.80
CA HIS A 341 -25.64 26.58 -10.36
C HIS A 341 -24.18 26.17 -10.15
N ARG A 342 -23.50 25.75 -11.22
CA ARG A 342 -22.04 25.70 -11.29
C ARG A 342 -21.57 26.51 -12.48
N THR A 343 -21.25 27.80 -12.25
CA THR A 343 -20.47 28.62 -13.17
C THR A 343 -19.03 28.75 -12.64
N ALA A 344 -18.07 28.70 -13.56
CA ALA A 344 -16.63 28.54 -13.28
C ALA A 344 -15.95 29.71 -12.53
N ALA A 345 -16.64 30.83 -12.31
CA ALA A 345 -16.05 32.05 -11.75
C ALA A 345 -15.87 32.06 -10.22
N THR A 346 -16.56 31.19 -9.48
CA THR A 346 -16.47 31.11 -7.99
C THR A 346 -15.40 30.13 -7.50
N MET A 347 -14.76 29.37 -8.40
CA MET A 347 -13.75 28.35 -8.03
C MET A 347 -12.40 28.96 -7.61
N GLY A 348 -12.01 30.12 -8.16
CA GLY A 348 -10.70 30.73 -7.89
C GLY A 348 -10.57 31.39 -6.50
N LYS A 349 -11.56 32.19 -6.08
CA LYS A 349 -11.49 32.95 -4.83
C LYS A 349 -11.81 32.14 -3.56
N THR A 350 -12.52 31.02 -3.71
CA THR A 350 -12.86 30.15 -2.58
C THR A 350 -11.67 29.24 -2.23
N SER A 351 -10.80 28.91 -3.19
CA SER A 351 -9.68 27.98 -2.98
C SER A 351 -8.57 28.54 -2.09
N GLU A 352 -8.24 29.83 -2.20
CA GLU A 352 -7.19 30.46 -1.38
C GLU A 352 -7.61 30.61 0.09
N LYS A 353 -8.85 31.05 0.34
CA LYS A 353 -9.38 31.16 1.71
C LYS A 353 -9.72 29.81 2.36
N LEU A 354 -9.99 28.79 1.54
CA LEU A 354 -10.18 27.40 1.99
C LEU A 354 -8.84 26.78 2.39
N SER A 355 -7.75 27.06 1.66
CA SER A 355 -6.39 26.56 1.97
C SER A 355 -5.90 26.93 3.38
N GLU A 356 -6.21 28.14 3.87
CA GLU A 356 -5.77 28.61 5.19
C GLU A 356 -6.55 28.00 6.37
N SER A 357 -7.70 27.36 6.14
CA SER A 357 -8.56 26.79 7.19
C SER A 357 -8.60 25.26 7.23
N ILE A 358 -7.71 24.58 6.49
CA ILE A 358 -7.86 23.14 6.20
C ILE A 358 -7.31 22.20 7.28
N ASN A 359 -6.46 22.65 8.21
CA ASN A 359 -5.85 21.73 9.17
C ASN A 359 -5.87 22.39 10.55
N GLY A 360 -6.40 21.73 11.58
CA GLY A 360 -6.38 22.19 12.99
C GLY A 360 -4.95 22.22 13.54
N VAL A 361 -4.17 23.10 12.95
CA VAL A 361 -2.73 23.25 13.06
C VAL A 361 -2.49 24.47 13.94
N VAL A 362 -1.59 24.32 14.90
CA VAL A 362 -1.34 25.35 15.92
C VAL A 362 -0.81 26.62 15.23
N PRO A 363 -1.32 27.83 15.60
CA PRO A 363 -0.73 29.08 15.16
C PRO A 363 0.76 29.11 15.57
N ASP A 364 1.65 29.54 14.67
CA ASP A 364 3.13 29.49 14.77
C ASP A 364 3.83 28.18 14.38
N SER A 365 3.09 27.18 13.90
CA SER A 365 3.69 25.99 13.29
C SER A 365 4.33 26.29 11.90
N PRO A 366 5.36 25.54 11.49
CA PRO A 366 6.02 25.78 10.20
C PRO A 366 5.04 25.54 9.04
N LYS A 367 4.87 26.56 8.18
CA LYS A 367 4.07 26.44 6.95
C LYS A 367 4.72 25.43 6.02
N ILE A 368 4.08 24.28 5.84
CA ILE A 368 4.49 23.24 4.91
C ILE A 368 3.58 23.31 3.70
N ASP A 369 4.10 23.88 2.61
CA ASP A 369 3.45 23.87 1.30
C ASP A 369 4.24 22.94 0.37
N ILE A 370 3.63 21.79 0.04
CA ILE A 370 4.20 20.82 -0.89
C ILE A 370 3.52 21.01 -2.24
N ARG A 371 4.29 21.46 -3.23
CA ARG A 371 3.79 21.65 -4.60
C ARG A 371 3.18 20.35 -5.13
N PHE A 372 1.97 20.47 -5.71
CA PHE A 372 1.20 19.38 -6.32
C PHE A 372 0.76 18.26 -5.36
N PHE A 373 0.79 18.47 -4.04
CA PHE A 373 0.28 17.49 -3.09
C PHE A 373 -1.19 17.74 -2.75
N SER A 374 -2.07 16.86 -3.22
CA SER A 374 -3.45 16.75 -2.76
C SER A 374 -3.71 15.36 -2.19
N TYR A 375 -4.13 15.28 -0.93
CA TYR A 375 -4.41 14.01 -0.25
C TYR A 375 -5.35 13.12 -1.08
N LYS A 376 -6.45 13.67 -1.58
CA LYS A 376 -7.46 12.90 -2.32
C LYS A 376 -6.90 12.34 -3.63
N ALA A 377 -6.17 13.16 -4.37
CA ALA A 377 -5.59 12.74 -5.64
C ALA A 377 -4.53 11.66 -5.43
N TRP A 378 -3.61 11.85 -4.49
CA TRP A 378 -2.54 10.89 -4.21
C TRP A 378 -3.04 9.60 -3.59
N HIS A 379 -4.07 9.65 -2.74
CA HIS A 379 -4.74 8.45 -2.23
C HIS A 379 -5.27 7.58 -3.38
N VAL A 380 -6.03 8.20 -4.30
CA VAL A 380 -6.54 7.51 -5.49
C VAL A 380 -5.39 7.01 -6.38
N SER A 381 -4.35 7.81 -6.59
CA SER A 381 -3.19 7.41 -7.41
C SER A 381 -2.44 6.20 -6.85
N VAL A 382 -2.19 6.15 -5.53
CA VAL A 382 -1.47 5.03 -4.89
C VAL A 382 -2.28 3.75 -4.94
N ILE A 383 -3.60 3.83 -4.72
CA ILE A 383 -4.49 2.67 -4.83
C ILE A 383 -4.60 2.25 -6.30
N LEU A 384 -4.71 3.19 -7.24
CA LEU A 384 -4.76 2.86 -8.66
C LEU A 384 -3.49 2.13 -9.11
N LEU A 385 -2.30 2.54 -8.68
CA LEU A 385 -1.05 1.84 -8.97
C LEU A 385 -1.06 0.39 -8.46
N LEU A 386 -1.59 0.16 -7.25
CA LEU A 386 -1.80 -1.19 -6.72
C LEU A 386 -2.71 -2.00 -7.63
N VAL A 387 -3.87 -1.43 -7.95
CA VAL A 387 -4.94 -2.09 -8.71
C VAL A 387 -4.45 -2.45 -10.11
N LEU A 388 -3.72 -1.55 -10.77
CA LEU A 388 -3.08 -1.80 -12.05
C LEU A 388 -2.02 -2.90 -11.97
N ASN A 389 -1.19 -2.92 -10.93
CA ASN A 389 -0.20 -3.97 -10.76
C ASN A 389 -0.87 -5.33 -10.49
N GLY A 390 -1.91 -5.36 -9.65
CA GLY A 390 -2.74 -6.55 -9.43
C GLY A 390 -3.39 -7.05 -10.71
N PHE A 391 -3.95 -6.16 -11.52
CA PHE A 391 -4.54 -6.49 -12.81
C PHE A 391 -3.53 -7.07 -13.81
N LEU A 392 -2.32 -6.51 -13.90
CA LEU A 392 -1.28 -7.09 -14.73
C LEU A 392 -0.80 -8.46 -14.21
N ILE A 393 -0.77 -8.68 -12.89
CA ILE A 393 -0.49 -10.01 -12.33
C ILE A 393 -1.58 -11.00 -12.73
N THR A 394 -2.85 -10.61 -12.68
CA THR A 394 -3.98 -11.43 -13.15
C THR A 394 -3.80 -11.82 -14.61
N LEU A 395 -3.55 -10.84 -15.48
CA LEU A 395 -3.33 -11.09 -16.90
C LEU A 395 -2.10 -11.97 -17.14
N PHE A 396 -1.01 -11.78 -16.39
CA PHE A 396 0.16 -12.65 -16.47
C PHE A 396 -0.19 -14.10 -16.12
N VAL A 397 -0.94 -14.32 -15.05
CA VAL A 397 -1.36 -15.67 -14.62
C VAL A 397 -2.31 -16.31 -15.62
N GLN A 398 -3.22 -15.54 -16.22
CA GLN A 398 -4.21 -16.07 -17.16
C GLN A 398 -3.67 -16.27 -18.57
N CYS A 399 -2.83 -15.37 -19.06
CA CYS A 399 -2.39 -15.36 -20.46
C CYS A 399 -0.96 -15.90 -20.60
N ALA A 400 0.00 -15.38 -19.82
CA ALA A 400 1.41 -15.64 -20.05
C ALA A 400 1.92 -16.90 -19.33
N LEU A 401 1.31 -17.30 -18.21
CA LEU A 401 1.78 -18.45 -17.42
C LEU A 401 1.66 -19.77 -18.20
N TYR A 402 0.63 -19.90 -19.05
CA TYR A 402 0.44 -21.05 -19.92
C TYR A 402 1.50 -21.13 -21.03
N ASP A 403 1.99 -19.99 -21.52
CA ASP A 403 2.97 -19.90 -22.60
C ASP A 403 4.42 -19.78 -22.08
N LEU A 404 4.67 -19.88 -20.75
CA LEU A 404 6.01 -19.73 -20.15
C LEU A 404 7.03 -20.76 -20.65
N ASP A 405 6.58 -21.99 -20.93
CA ASP A 405 7.44 -23.07 -21.44
C ASP A 405 7.91 -22.76 -22.87
N GLU A 406 7.02 -22.21 -23.70
CA GLU A 406 7.34 -21.79 -25.08
C GLU A 406 8.26 -20.56 -25.08
N ILE A 407 8.00 -19.57 -24.22
CA ILE A 407 8.90 -18.41 -24.00
C ILE A 407 10.29 -18.86 -23.54
N TYR A 408 10.37 -19.89 -22.70
CA TYR A 408 11.64 -20.46 -22.24
C TYR A 408 12.40 -21.15 -23.37
N GLU A 409 11.70 -21.87 -24.26
CA GLU A 409 12.30 -22.52 -25.42
C GLU A 409 12.80 -21.49 -26.46
N ASP A 410 12.05 -20.41 -26.71
CA ASP A 410 12.38 -19.42 -27.75
C ASP A 410 13.37 -18.33 -27.31
N PHE A 411 13.26 -17.85 -26.06
CA PHE A 411 14.03 -16.69 -25.56
C PHE A 411 14.98 -17.02 -24.40
N GLY A 412 14.90 -18.24 -23.87
CA GLY A 412 15.73 -18.72 -22.76
C GLY A 412 15.36 -18.17 -21.38
N ALA A 413 16.03 -18.68 -20.36
CA ALA A 413 15.75 -18.42 -18.95
C ALA A 413 15.71 -16.93 -18.54
N LEU A 414 16.44 -16.07 -19.24
CA LEU A 414 16.52 -14.64 -18.90
C LEU A 414 15.20 -13.93 -19.19
N ALA A 415 14.58 -14.16 -20.34
CA ALA A 415 13.32 -13.55 -20.71
C ALA A 415 12.18 -14.02 -19.79
N THR A 416 12.13 -15.31 -19.49
CA THR A 416 11.17 -15.92 -18.56
C THR A 416 11.19 -15.27 -17.18
N VAL A 417 12.36 -14.84 -16.69
CA VAL A 417 12.49 -14.12 -15.42
C VAL A 417 12.18 -12.63 -15.56
N LEU A 418 12.54 -12.01 -16.70
CA LEU A 418 12.40 -10.58 -16.91
C LEU A 418 10.94 -10.13 -17.09
N VAL A 419 10.07 -11.01 -17.60
CA VAL A 419 8.64 -10.73 -17.80
C VAL A 419 7.89 -10.50 -16.47
N PRO A 420 7.96 -11.38 -15.45
CA PRO A 420 7.30 -11.14 -14.16
C PRO A 420 8.05 -10.16 -13.24
N LEU A 421 9.34 -9.88 -13.51
CA LEU A 421 10.18 -9.07 -12.63
C LEU A 421 9.59 -7.69 -12.29
N PRO A 422 9.10 -6.87 -13.23
CA PRO A 422 8.47 -5.58 -12.93
C PRO A 422 7.31 -5.71 -11.93
N LEU A 423 6.46 -6.72 -12.09
CA LEU A 423 5.28 -6.91 -11.25
C LEU A 423 5.66 -7.27 -9.80
N VAL A 424 6.67 -8.13 -9.66
CA VAL A 424 7.20 -8.56 -8.36
C VAL A 424 7.90 -7.39 -7.65
N LEU A 425 8.71 -6.62 -8.38
CA LEU A 425 9.36 -5.42 -7.82
C LEU A 425 8.35 -4.37 -7.39
N ASN A 426 7.31 -4.14 -8.21
CA ASN A 426 6.22 -3.23 -7.86
C ASN A 426 5.52 -3.71 -6.59
N ALA A 427 5.09 -4.97 -6.54
CA ALA A 427 4.33 -5.53 -5.42
C ALA A 427 5.12 -5.55 -4.10
N LEU A 428 6.37 -6.01 -4.12
CA LEU A 428 7.14 -6.29 -2.89
C LEU A 428 8.03 -5.13 -2.45
N PHE A 429 8.57 -4.35 -3.39
CA PHE A 429 9.52 -3.28 -3.09
C PHE A 429 8.88 -1.90 -3.17
N PHE A 430 8.46 -1.47 -4.37
CA PHE A 430 8.01 -0.09 -4.58
C PHE A 430 6.72 0.21 -3.84
N GLN A 431 5.73 -0.67 -3.92
CA GLN A 431 4.41 -0.40 -3.36
C GLN A 431 4.45 -0.20 -1.85
N ARG A 432 5.26 -1.00 -1.15
CA ARG A 432 5.50 -0.82 0.29
C ARG A 432 6.06 0.57 0.61
N HIS A 433 7.09 0.99 -0.12
CA HIS A 433 7.76 2.26 0.14
C HIS A 433 6.89 3.47 -0.22
N ILE A 434 6.24 3.41 -1.38
CA ILE A 434 5.24 4.40 -1.83
C ILE A 434 4.16 4.55 -0.75
N PHE A 435 3.61 3.44 -0.30
CA PHE A 435 2.55 3.45 0.71
C PHE A 435 3.03 4.03 2.04
N TYR A 436 4.18 3.59 2.54
CA TYR A 436 4.74 4.10 3.80
C TYR A 436 4.98 5.62 3.73
N ASP A 437 5.67 6.09 2.70
CA ASP A 437 5.98 7.50 2.52
C ASP A 437 4.70 8.33 2.32
N PHE A 438 3.70 7.81 1.59
CA PHE A 438 2.38 8.44 1.45
C PHE A 438 1.66 8.59 2.79
N VAL A 439 1.62 7.54 3.62
CA VAL A 439 0.97 7.61 4.94
C VAL A 439 1.70 8.60 5.85
N VAL A 440 3.04 8.57 5.89
CA VAL A 440 3.82 9.54 6.67
C VAL A 440 3.53 10.98 6.23
N VAL A 441 3.54 11.26 4.93
CA VAL A 441 3.30 12.61 4.40
C VAL A 441 1.87 13.05 4.69
N SER A 442 0.88 12.18 4.44
CA SER A 442 -0.53 12.49 4.67
C SER A 442 -0.83 12.74 6.15
N SER A 443 -0.39 11.85 7.05
CA SER A 443 -0.53 12.01 8.50
C SER A 443 0.17 13.27 9.04
N THR A 444 1.30 13.66 8.46
CA THR A 444 2.01 14.89 8.87
C THR A 444 1.32 16.17 8.36
N LEU A 445 0.56 16.09 7.27
CA LEU A 445 -0.14 17.23 6.69
C LEU A 445 -1.55 17.40 7.27
N ARG A 446 -2.24 16.30 7.55
CA ARG A 446 -3.59 16.27 8.06
C ARG A 446 -3.73 15.14 9.07
N ILE A 447 -4.31 15.45 10.22
CA ILE A 447 -4.68 14.46 11.22
C ILE A 447 -6.01 13.82 10.82
N ASP A 448 -6.06 12.50 10.87
CA ASP A 448 -7.29 11.72 10.72
C ASP A 448 -7.99 11.59 12.08
N SER A 449 -9.17 12.20 12.19
CA SER A 449 -9.97 12.33 13.42
C SER A 449 -10.33 10.97 14.01
N HIS A 450 -10.72 10.00 13.17
CA HIS A 450 -11.12 8.67 13.61
C HIS A 450 -9.91 7.91 14.18
N THR A 451 -8.76 8.00 13.51
CA THR A 451 -7.54 7.35 14.02
C THR A 451 -7.02 8.00 15.30
N LEU A 452 -7.21 9.32 15.46
CA LEU A 452 -6.87 10.04 16.67
C LEU A 452 -7.78 9.61 17.82
N SER A 453 -9.10 9.59 17.59
CA SER A 453 -10.11 9.14 18.55
C SER A 453 -9.80 7.75 19.10
N ASP A 454 -9.56 6.78 18.22
CA ASP A 454 -9.19 5.43 18.66
C ASP A 454 -7.95 5.47 19.56
N VAL A 455 -6.93 6.27 19.24
CA VAL A 455 -5.67 6.33 20.01
C VAL A 455 -5.88 6.95 21.38
N VAL A 456 -6.70 8.00 21.47
CA VAL A 456 -7.03 8.66 22.74
C VAL A 456 -7.86 7.74 23.63
N GLU A 457 -8.86 7.04 23.08
CA GLU A 457 -9.65 6.07 23.84
C GLU A 457 -8.78 4.95 24.43
N ASN A 458 -7.87 4.39 23.62
CA ASN A 458 -6.95 3.36 24.12
C ASN A 458 -5.97 3.91 25.17
N PHE A 459 -5.56 5.17 25.05
CA PHE A 459 -4.70 5.81 26.06
C PHE A 459 -5.45 6.04 27.38
N ARG A 460 -6.76 6.29 27.33
CA ARG A 460 -7.62 6.42 28.51
C ARG A 460 -7.88 5.09 29.22
N GLU A 461 -7.92 3.99 28.48
CA GLU A 461 -8.13 2.64 29.03
C GLU A 461 -6.87 2.01 29.65
N THR A 462 -5.69 2.55 29.34
CA THR A 462 -4.39 2.06 29.86
C THR A 462 -4.00 2.85 31.10
#